data_AF-A0AAE1D969-F1
#
_entry.id   AF-A0AAE1D969-F1
#
_cell.length_a   1.000
_cell.length_b   1.000
_cell.length_c   1.000
_cell.angle_alpha   90.00
_cell.angle_beta   90.00
_cell.angle_gamma   90.00
#
_symmetry.space_group_name_H-M   'P 1'
#
loop_
_entity.id
_entity.type
_entity.pdbx_description
1 polymer ?
#
loop_
_entity_poly.entity_id
_entity_poly.type
_entity_poly.pdbx_seq_one_letter_code
_entity_poly.pdbx_strand_id
1 'polypeptide(L)'
;MASYFDEHDCEPLADGQAPNHALHLARLLLDTGLASEWDMEYNRFFGGEGRAPPASKKVVEELETKLISPAAAAEGKKCPICLLEYDEEDEVKILPCRHQFHTDCILPWLSKVNSCPMCRVELPTDDPQYEEFKKHKARAKQREFEINMLHDSMFG
;
A
#
# COMPACT_ATOMS: atom_id res chain seq x y z
N MET A 1 0.77 -49.73 11.39
CA MET A 1 -0.10 -48.56 11.58
C MET A 1 0.84 -47.44 11.99
N ALA A 2 0.95 -46.39 11.18
CA ALA A 2 1.71 -45.20 11.58
C ALA A 2 1.04 -44.65 12.87
N SER A 3 1.84 -44.17 13.81
CA SER A 3 1.27 -43.54 14.99
C SER A 3 0.62 -42.21 14.60
N TYR A 4 -0.37 -41.75 15.38
CA TYR A 4 -0.97 -40.42 15.20
C TYR A 4 0.06 -39.29 15.09
N PHE A 5 1.24 -39.48 15.69
CA PHE A 5 2.35 -38.53 15.68
C PHE A 5 3.14 -38.56 14.36
N ASP A 6 3.25 -39.72 13.72
CA ASP A 6 3.92 -39.89 12.42
C ASP A 6 3.09 -39.28 11.26
N GLU A 7 1.76 -39.19 11.41
CA GLU A 7 0.87 -38.60 10.40
C GLU A 7 0.84 -37.06 10.44
N HIS A 8 1.35 -36.45 11.51
CA HIS A 8 1.24 -35.01 11.78
C HIS A 8 2.57 -34.29 12.04
N ASP A 9 3.72 -34.91 11.71
CA ASP A 9 5.07 -34.36 11.91
C ASP A 9 5.26 -33.76 13.33
N CYS A 10 4.76 -34.46 14.36
CA CYS A 10 4.80 -34.00 15.74
C CYS A 10 5.66 -34.92 16.59
N GLU A 11 6.75 -34.40 17.16
CA GLU A 11 7.56 -35.14 18.12
C GLU A 11 6.99 -34.97 19.56
N PRO A 12 6.71 -36.07 20.29
CA PRO A 12 6.27 -35.98 21.67
C PRO A 12 7.37 -35.43 22.58
N LEU A 13 6.99 -34.64 23.59
CA LEU A 13 7.93 -34.10 24.57
C LEU A 13 8.56 -35.22 25.41
N ALA A 14 9.84 -35.10 25.72
CA ALA A 14 10.55 -36.02 26.61
C ALA A 14 10.06 -35.88 28.07
N ASP A 15 10.29 -36.92 28.88
CA ASP A 15 9.87 -36.95 30.28
C ASP A 15 10.44 -35.77 31.08
N GLY A 16 9.55 -34.94 31.63
CA GLY A 16 9.89 -33.77 32.44
C GLY A 16 10.10 -32.47 31.66
N GLN A 17 9.95 -32.49 30.33
CA GLN A 17 10.01 -31.28 29.52
C GLN A 17 8.65 -30.58 29.54
N ALA A 18 8.65 -29.29 29.91
CA ALA A 18 7.44 -28.48 29.83
C ALA A 18 7.16 -28.09 28.37
N PRO A 19 5.89 -28.06 27.94
CA PRO A 19 5.50 -27.53 26.64
C PRO A 19 6.06 -26.12 26.46
N ASN A 20 6.45 -25.76 25.25
CA ASN A 20 6.92 -24.40 24.98
C ASN A 20 5.72 -23.45 25.06
N HIS A 21 5.47 -22.92 26.26
CA HIS A 21 4.33 -22.07 26.56
C HIS A 21 4.28 -20.84 25.65
N ALA A 22 5.42 -20.34 25.17
CA ALA A 22 5.46 -19.26 24.19
C ALA A 22 4.87 -19.67 22.83
N LEU A 23 5.16 -20.89 22.35
CA LEU A 23 4.57 -21.42 21.11
C LEU A 23 3.08 -21.72 21.27
N HIS A 24 2.66 -22.26 22.42
CA HIS A 24 1.25 -22.50 22.70
C HIS A 24 0.44 -21.20 22.82
N LEU A 25 1.02 -20.17 23.45
CA LEU A 25 0.44 -18.83 23.49
C LEU A 25 0.39 -18.21 22.09
N ALA A 26 1.45 -18.32 21.29
CA ALA A 26 1.46 -17.82 19.91
C ALA A 26 0.37 -18.49 19.06
N ARG A 27 0.20 -19.81 19.18
CA ARG A 27 -0.88 -20.57 18.52
C ARG A 27 -2.26 -20.12 18.99
N LEU A 28 -2.46 -20.00 20.31
CA LEU A 28 -3.71 -19.51 20.88
C LEU A 28 -4.07 -18.11 20.34
N LEU A 29 -3.09 -17.20 20.25
CA LEU A 29 -3.29 -15.85 19.75
C LEU A 29 -3.69 -15.85 18.25
N LEU A 30 -3.07 -16.71 17.43
CA LEU A 30 -3.43 -16.87 16.01
C LEU A 30 -4.82 -17.51 15.84
N ASP A 31 -5.12 -18.57 16.60
CA ASP A 31 -6.36 -19.34 16.47
C ASP A 31 -7.59 -18.57 17.01
N THR A 32 -7.41 -17.71 18.03
CA THR A 32 -8.49 -16.91 18.63
C THR A 32 -8.72 -15.57 17.94
N GLY A 33 -7.88 -15.19 16.97
CA GLY A 33 -7.93 -13.87 16.36
C GLY A 33 -7.51 -12.73 17.29
N LEU A 34 -7.07 -13.00 18.53
CA LEU A 34 -6.48 -11.97 19.40
C LEU A 34 -5.17 -11.43 18.83
N ALA A 35 -4.47 -12.23 18.02
CA ALA A 35 -3.36 -11.74 17.20
C ALA A 35 -3.84 -10.68 16.20
N SER A 36 -4.99 -10.86 15.54
CA SER A 36 -5.51 -9.88 14.57
C SER A 36 -6.16 -8.66 15.23
N GLU A 37 -6.73 -8.77 16.44
CA GLU A 37 -7.17 -7.60 17.22
C GLU A 37 -5.98 -6.74 17.69
N TRP A 38 -4.89 -7.37 18.16
CA TRP A 38 -3.65 -6.65 18.47
C TRP A 38 -2.96 -6.11 17.21
N ASP A 39 -2.97 -6.83 16.08
CA ASP A 39 -2.34 -6.42 14.83
C ASP A 39 -3.16 -5.36 14.05
N MET A 40 -4.45 -5.20 14.35
CA MET A 40 -5.30 -4.15 13.75
C MET A 40 -5.37 -2.86 14.58
N GLU A 41 -5.35 -2.92 15.92
CA GLU A 41 -5.39 -1.71 16.76
C GLU A 41 -4.00 -1.19 17.14
N TYR A 42 -3.04 -2.06 17.44
CA TYR A 42 -1.68 -1.62 17.81
C TYR A 42 -0.94 -1.02 16.61
N ASN A 43 -1.12 -1.59 15.42
CA ASN A 43 -0.54 -1.09 14.18
C ASN A 43 -1.23 0.22 13.69
N ARG A 44 -2.43 0.51 14.20
CA ARG A 44 -3.17 1.75 13.93
C ARG A 44 -2.88 2.86 14.95
N PHE A 45 -2.48 2.51 16.18
CA PHE A 45 -2.34 3.46 17.29
C PHE A 45 -0.89 3.70 17.75
N PHE A 46 0.00 2.71 17.66
CA PHE A 46 1.42 2.81 18.06
C PHE A 46 2.42 2.35 16.99
N GLY A 47 1.97 1.62 15.97
CA GLY A 47 2.75 1.35 14.76
C GLY A 47 2.66 2.53 13.82
N GLY A 48 3.68 3.39 13.80
CA GLY A 48 3.79 4.40 12.75
C GLY A 48 3.81 3.71 11.39
N GLU A 49 2.67 3.71 10.69
CA GLU A 49 2.58 3.23 9.32
C GLU A 49 3.70 3.88 8.52
N GLY A 50 4.57 3.02 8.00
CA GLY A 50 5.62 3.38 7.06
C GLY A 50 5.00 4.22 5.97
N ARG A 51 5.28 5.52 6.00
CA ARG A 51 4.95 6.41 4.90
C ARG A 51 5.46 5.74 3.63
N ALA A 52 4.58 5.63 2.65
CA ALA A 52 4.96 5.13 1.35
C ALA A 52 6.24 5.88 0.91
N PRO A 53 7.27 5.15 0.44
CA PRO A 53 8.55 5.74 0.16
C PRO A 53 8.42 6.86 -0.88
N PRO A 54 9.42 7.73 -1.01
CA PRO A 54 9.42 8.74 -2.04
C PRO A 54 9.27 8.12 -3.43
N ALA A 55 8.69 8.87 -4.36
CA ALA A 55 8.65 8.46 -5.75
C ALA A 55 10.07 8.33 -6.30
N SER A 56 10.27 7.39 -7.23
CA SER A 56 11.56 7.25 -7.91
C SER A 56 11.90 8.52 -8.68
N LYS A 57 13.13 9.02 -8.52
CA LYS A 57 13.56 10.30 -9.12
C LYS A 57 13.40 10.29 -10.64
N LYS A 58 13.74 9.15 -11.26
CA LYS A 58 13.60 8.92 -12.70
C LYS A 58 12.16 9.08 -13.18
N VAL A 59 11.20 8.51 -12.45
CA VAL A 59 9.78 8.63 -12.81
C VAL A 59 9.31 10.06 -12.70
N VAL A 60 9.73 10.80 -11.67
CA VAL A 60 9.35 12.21 -11.48
C VAL A 60 9.89 13.09 -12.62
N GLU A 61 11.12 12.84 -13.07
CA GLU A 61 11.73 13.54 -14.20
C GLU A 61 11.02 13.23 -15.53
N GLU A 62 10.58 11.99 -15.75
CA GLU A 62 9.91 11.55 -16.98
C GLU A 62 8.41 11.92 -17.03
N LEU A 63 7.85 12.50 -15.97
CA LEU A 63 6.46 12.98 -15.98
C LEU A 63 6.23 14.04 -17.07
N GLU A 64 5.10 13.90 -17.77
CA GLU A 64 4.66 14.86 -18.78
C GLU A 64 4.55 16.25 -18.16
N THR A 65 5.31 17.19 -18.73
CA THR A 65 5.34 18.59 -18.30
C THR A 65 4.76 19.43 -19.43
N LYS A 66 3.75 20.25 -19.13
CA LYS A 66 3.08 21.13 -20.09
C LYS A 66 3.05 22.55 -19.55
N LEU A 67 3.10 23.51 -20.46
CA LEU A 67 2.79 24.90 -20.17
C LEU A 67 1.29 25.11 -20.28
N ILE A 68 0.72 25.90 -19.38
CA ILE A 68 -0.68 26.30 -19.43
C ILE A 68 -0.90 27.21 -20.64
N SER A 69 -1.87 26.84 -21.48
CA SER A 69 -2.29 27.68 -22.60
C SER A 69 -3.26 28.77 -22.11
N PRO A 70 -3.36 29.91 -22.81
CA PRO A 70 -4.26 31.00 -22.41
C PRO A 70 -5.73 30.58 -22.34
N ALA A 71 -6.13 29.58 -23.16
CA ALA A 71 -7.47 28.99 -23.09
C ALA A 71 -7.69 28.19 -21.79
N ALA A 72 -6.68 27.50 -21.29
CA ALA A 72 -6.75 26.74 -20.04
C ALA A 72 -6.67 27.64 -18.80
N ALA A 73 -5.94 28.76 -18.88
CA ALA A 73 -5.98 29.80 -17.85
C ALA A 73 -7.39 30.41 -17.73
N ALA A 74 -8.05 30.66 -18.87
CA ALA A 74 -9.43 31.16 -18.90
C ALA A 74 -10.48 30.17 -18.33
N GLU A 75 -10.17 28.87 -18.24
CA GLU A 75 -11.04 27.87 -17.60
C GLU A 75 -11.03 27.98 -16.05
N GLY A 76 -10.13 28.78 -15.46
CA GLY A 76 -10.09 29.02 -14.01
C GLY A 76 -9.77 27.76 -13.18
N LYS A 77 -9.05 26.80 -13.76
CA LYS A 77 -8.60 25.60 -13.03
C LYS A 77 -7.63 26.00 -11.93
N LYS A 78 -7.68 25.30 -10.80
CA LYS A 78 -6.85 25.57 -9.63
C LYS A 78 -5.94 24.39 -9.32
N CYS A 79 -4.74 24.68 -8.87
CA CYS A 79 -3.87 23.65 -8.32
C CYS A 79 -4.38 23.24 -6.93
N PRO A 80 -4.70 21.95 -6.69
CA PRO A 80 -5.25 21.51 -5.41
C PRO A 80 -4.22 21.51 -4.25
N ILE A 81 -2.94 21.79 -4.52
CA ILE A 81 -1.89 21.88 -3.49
C ILE A 81 -1.79 23.30 -2.94
N CYS A 82 -1.64 24.31 -3.81
CA CYS A 82 -1.54 25.71 -3.40
C CYS A 82 -2.87 26.46 -3.42
N LEU A 83 -3.92 25.88 -3.99
CA LEU A 83 -5.26 26.45 -4.17
C LEU A 83 -5.31 27.72 -5.04
N LEU A 84 -4.22 28.00 -5.79
CA LEU A 84 -4.12 29.11 -6.73
C LEU A 84 -4.60 28.69 -8.12
N GLU A 85 -5.10 29.68 -8.87
CA GLU A 85 -5.44 29.55 -10.29
C GLU A 85 -4.16 29.40 -11.12
N TYR A 86 -4.26 28.71 -12.25
CA TYR A 86 -3.14 28.58 -13.19
C TYR A 86 -3.03 29.85 -14.02
N ASP A 87 -1.84 30.45 -14.04
CA ASP A 87 -1.53 31.59 -14.88
C ASP A 87 -1.01 31.16 -16.26
N GLU A 88 -1.03 32.08 -17.21
CA GLU A 88 -0.36 31.92 -18.49
C GLU A 88 1.14 31.76 -18.23
N GLU A 89 1.80 30.81 -18.91
CA GLU A 89 3.22 30.44 -18.71
C GLU A 89 3.53 29.55 -17.49
N ASP A 90 2.54 29.18 -16.67
CA ASP A 90 2.78 28.22 -15.59
C ASP A 90 3.14 26.81 -16.11
N GLU A 91 4.18 26.23 -15.52
CA GLU A 91 4.56 24.84 -15.75
C GLU A 91 3.75 23.89 -14.87
N VAL A 92 3.02 22.99 -15.52
CA VAL A 92 2.27 21.93 -14.85
C VAL A 92 2.82 20.55 -15.18
N LYS A 93 2.95 19.72 -14.15
CA LYS A 93 3.24 18.29 -14.28
C LYS A 93 1.96 17.48 -14.22
N ILE A 94 1.83 16.55 -15.15
CA ILE A 94 0.69 15.65 -15.29
C ILE A 94 1.10 14.26 -14.80
N LEU A 95 0.41 13.78 -13.78
CA LEU A 95 0.60 12.43 -13.26
C LEU A 95 -0.05 11.39 -14.19
N PRO A 96 0.36 10.11 -14.16
CA PRO A 96 -0.24 9.04 -14.96
C PRO A 96 -1.75 8.82 -14.67
N CYS A 97 -2.22 9.29 -13.52
CA CYS A 97 -3.65 9.34 -13.19
C CYS A 97 -4.41 10.52 -13.83
N ARG A 98 -3.77 11.31 -14.70
CA ARG A 98 -4.26 12.53 -15.37
C ARG A 98 -4.57 13.73 -14.48
N HIS A 99 -4.08 13.73 -13.24
CA HIS A 99 -4.17 14.91 -12.37
C HIS A 99 -3.00 15.86 -12.65
N GLN A 100 -3.29 17.16 -12.64
CA GLN A 100 -2.36 18.23 -13.01
C GLN A 100 -2.07 19.11 -11.80
N PHE A 101 -0.81 19.50 -11.63
CA PHE A 101 -0.33 20.32 -10.52
C PHE A 101 0.82 21.21 -11.02
N HIS A 102 1.04 22.37 -10.40
CA HIS A 102 2.27 23.14 -10.62
C HIS A 102 3.49 22.26 -10.36
N THR A 103 4.50 22.38 -11.22
CA THR A 103 5.78 21.68 -11.07
C THR A 103 6.37 21.91 -9.67
N ASP A 104 6.37 23.15 -9.20
CA ASP A 104 6.91 23.54 -7.89
C ASP A 104 6.10 22.98 -6.70
N CYS A 105 4.81 22.73 -6.89
CA CYS A 105 3.94 22.21 -5.84
C CYS A 105 4.06 20.69 -5.71
N ILE A 106 4.17 19.98 -6.83
CA ILE A 106 4.14 18.52 -6.84
C ILE A 106 5.51 17.88 -6.57
N LEU A 107 6.61 18.54 -6.92
CA LEU A 107 7.96 18.02 -6.67
C LEU A 107 8.25 17.79 -5.17
N PRO A 108 7.97 18.76 -4.26
CA PRO A 108 8.14 18.54 -2.82
C PRO A 108 7.24 17.44 -2.27
N TRP A 109 6.05 17.27 -2.85
CA TRP A 109 5.12 16.21 -2.46
C TRP A 109 5.68 14.83 -2.81
N LEU A 110 6.10 14.64 -4.06
CA LEU A 110 6.67 13.39 -4.58
C LEU A 110 7.99 13.00 -3.90
N SER A 111 8.71 13.99 -3.36
CA SER A 111 9.91 13.76 -2.54
C SER A 111 9.62 13.15 -1.16
N LYS A 112 8.38 13.22 -0.67
CA LYS A 112 7.97 12.72 0.65
C LYS A 112 7.12 11.47 0.55
N VAL A 113 6.26 11.40 -0.46
CA VAL A 113 5.32 10.30 -0.69
C VAL A 113 5.17 10.03 -2.18
N ASN A 114 5.06 8.76 -2.58
CA ASN A 114 4.86 8.37 -3.99
C ASN A 114 3.40 8.44 -4.48
N SER A 115 2.47 9.02 -3.73
CA SER A 115 1.04 8.97 -4.06
C SER A 115 0.50 10.30 -4.59
N CYS A 116 -0.48 10.23 -5.50
CA CYS A 116 -1.17 11.42 -6.00
C CYS A 116 -2.02 12.08 -4.89
N PRO A 117 -1.93 13.40 -4.65
CA PRO A 117 -2.75 14.11 -3.66
C PRO A 117 -4.26 13.95 -3.86
N MET A 118 -4.70 13.77 -5.11
CA MET A 118 -6.13 13.73 -5.46
C MET A 118 -6.73 12.33 -5.39
N CYS A 119 -6.06 11.32 -5.97
CA CYS A 119 -6.62 9.98 -6.11
C CYS A 119 -5.84 8.88 -5.38
N ARG A 120 -4.75 9.24 -4.70
CA ARG A 120 -3.87 8.32 -3.96
C ARG A 120 -3.25 7.20 -4.81
N VAL A 121 -3.30 7.32 -6.14
CA VAL A 121 -2.59 6.39 -7.04
C VAL A 121 -1.09 6.50 -6.77
N GLU A 122 -0.47 5.38 -6.48
CA GLU A 122 0.95 5.27 -6.16
C GLU A 122 1.81 5.14 -7.42
N LEU A 123 2.83 5.98 -7.50
CA LEU A 123 3.90 5.92 -8.47
C LEU A 123 4.96 4.87 -8.09
N PRO A 124 5.74 4.37 -9.07
CA PRO A 124 6.89 3.51 -8.79
C PRO A 124 7.93 4.21 -7.92
N THR A 125 8.52 3.44 -7.01
CA THR A 125 9.56 3.87 -6.06
C THR A 125 10.90 3.22 -6.38
N ASP A 126 11.99 3.80 -5.88
CA ASP A 126 13.34 3.24 -6.04
C ASP A 126 13.63 2.10 -5.03
N ASP A 127 12.70 1.82 -4.11
CA ASP A 127 12.84 0.80 -3.06
C ASP A 127 12.32 -0.58 -3.54
N PRO A 128 13.20 -1.57 -3.74
CA PRO A 128 12.79 -2.90 -4.22
C PRO A 128 11.89 -3.64 -3.22
N GLN A 129 12.10 -3.45 -1.92
CA GLN A 129 11.33 -4.12 -0.87
C GLN A 129 9.89 -3.60 -0.88
N TYR A 130 9.71 -2.30 -1.05
CA TYR A 130 8.38 -1.70 -1.14
C TYR A 130 7.63 -2.16 -2.41
N GLU A 131 8.30 -2.21 -3.56
CA GLU A 131 7.68 -2.68 -4.80
C GLU A 131 7.29 -4.17 -4.75
N GLU A 132 8.10 -5.00 -4.09
CA GLU A 132 7.75 -6.41 -3.85
C GLU A 132 6.55 -6.55 -2.91
N PHE A 133 6.55 -5.79 -1.80
CA PHE A 133 5.41 -5.73 -0.89
C PHE A 133 4.12 -5.31 -1.61
N LYS A 134 4.19 -4.28 -2.46
CA LYS A 134 3.07 -3.80 -3.29
C LYS A 134 2.53 -4.89 -4.21
N LYS A 135 3.42 -5.65 -4.87
CA LYS A 135 3.03 -6.80 -5.72
C LYS A 135 2.37 -7.90 -4.89
N HIS A 136 2.90 -8.23 -3.72
CA HIS A 136 2.34 -9.26 -2.85
C HIS A 136 0.93 -8.87 -2.37
N LYS A 137 0.75 -7.61 -1.94
CA LYS A 137 -0.55 -7.04 -1.55
C LYS A 137 -1.57 -7.07 -2.69
N ALA A 138 -1.16 -6.68 -3.90
CA ALA A 138 -2.02 -6.73 -5.08
C ALA A 138 -2.48 -8.17 -5.42
N ARG A 139 -1.54 -9.14 -5.39
CA ARG A 139 -1.86 -10.55 -5.59
C ARG A 139 -2.81 -11.09 -4.53
N ALA A 140 -2.64 -10.70 -3.26
CA ALA A 140 -3.54 -11.09 -2.19
C ALA A 140 -4.97 -10.58 -2.42
N LYS A 141 -5.12 -9.29 -2.77
CA LYS A 141 -6.42 -8.70 -3.09
C LYS A 141 -7.10 -9.37 -4.29
N GLN A 142 -6.32 -9.75 -5.30
CA GLN A 142 -6.83 -10.48 -6.45
C GLN A 142 -7.36 -11.87 -6.06
N ARG A 143 -6.60 -12.63 -5.26
CA ARG A 143 -7.06 -13.93 -4.74
C ARG A 143 -8.33 -13.80 -3.93
N GLU A 144 -8.42 -12.78 -3.08
CA GLU A 144 -9.62 -12.50 -2.29
C GLU A 144 -10.83 -12.22 -3.20
N PHE A 145 -10.65 -11.38 -4.23
CA PHE A 145 -11.71 -11.11 -5.21
C PHE A 145 -12.15 -12.38 -5.95
N GLU A 146 -11.21 -13.23 -6.38
CA GLU A 146 -11.51 -14.50 -7.05
C GLU A 146 -12.25 -15.47 -6.12
N ILE A 147 -11.82 -15.58 -4.86
CA ILE A 147 -12.51 -16.39 -3.85
C ILE A 147 -13.94 -15.89 -3.66
N ASN A 148 -14.14 -14.58 -3.49
CA ASN A 148 -15.47 -14.00 -3.29
C ASN A 148 -16.36 -14.22 -4.52
N MET A 149 -15.82 -14.03 -5.72
CA MET A 149 -16.54 -14.29 -6.97
C MET A 149 -16.96 -15.75 -7.10
N LEU A 150 -16.12 -16.71 -6.69
CA LEU A 150 -16.47 -18.13 -6.65
C LEU A 150 -17.56 -18.43 -5.62
N HIS A 151 -17.50 -17.82 -4.43
CA HIS A 151 -18.54 -17.96 -3.41
C HIS A 151 -19.89 -17.44 -3.92
N ASP A 152 -19.92 -16.23 -4.50
CA ASP A 152 -21.14 -15.63 -5.04
C ASP A 152 -21.73 -16.44 -6.19
N SER A 153 -20.89 -17.05 -7.03
CA SER A 153 -21.35 -17.92 -8.12
C SER A 153 -21.88 -19.28 -7.64
N MET A 154 -21.47 -19.76 -6.46
CA MET A 154 -21.86 -21.09 -5.96
C MET A 154 -23.15 -21.03 -5.12
N PHE A 155 -23.44 -19.87 -4.53
CA PHE A 155 -24.58 -19.67 -3.62
C PHE A 155 -25.59 -18.60 -4.09
N GLY A 156 -25.36 -17.96 -5.23
CA GLY A 156 -26.22 -16.94 -5.85
C GLY A 156 -27.18 -17.46 -6.92
#